data_AF-A0A6M3IHR5-F1
#
_entry.id   AF-A0A6M3IHR5-F1
#
_cell.length_a   1.000
_cell.length_b   1.000
_cell.length_c   1.000
_cell.angle_alpha   90.00
_cell.angle_beta   90.00
_cell.angle_gamma   90.00
#
_symmetry.space_group_name_H-M   'P 1'
#
loop_
_entity.id
_entity.type
_entity.pdbx_description
1 polymer ?
#
loop_
_entity_poly.entity_id
_entity_poly.type
_entity_poly.pdbx_seq_one_letter_code
_entity_poly.pdbx_strand_id
1 'polypeptide(L)'
;MPEVSDPDAQDNAQYIELKKLLPYEMIMKDITARSQTMTIAGHQGKHYIEFRSTKQEVQDTGKVDRDRLWVDEEPSKDHWNESRARLVGDNGLSIISLTPINGISWTYDSIFTQASYIWRSPTIVKALGLPMEEFFPTGRQDIAVIQMATDDNPTLNIEAIERLLENFDDPDEIAVRRYGVFRQISGRVHKSYDPHIHYIDYNKYFPNGIPYEWKHVRGIDYHESRIPWSVIWLSASKDDEWFVHQEFHPAIDGAKAYTTEEICKHIIRKSGDFYYLFNLIDPLANKKQPNTGFSATEDMNRIFYQVQKNDGLGTPTYWEGWDTKDTKGRDEVRKRFKNAAMIGKPFSNVRREHGMTVNIPTLWICNTCPDVNKSIMRWSFGEWSTAGTKQVNEPKSQPQQRFSHDPITLECLAKDHRLKYYKEPEFRKIVYSRTGRPM
;
A
#
# COMPACT_ATOMS: atom_id res chain seq x y z
N MET A 1 -11.00 -40.22 12.15
CA MET A 1 -9.87 -39.27 12.26
C MET A 1 -9.85 -38.47 10.96
N PRO A 2 -9.94 -37.15 10.95
CA PRO A 2 -9.69 -36.41 9.72
C PRO A 2 -8.19 -36.33 9.50
N GLU A 3 -7.77 -36.69 8.30
CA GLU A 3 -6.39 -36.63 7.83
C GLU A 3 -5.84 -35.21 7.87
N VAL A 4 -4.54 -35.13 8.11
CA VAL A 4 -3.72 -33.92 8.21
C VAL A 4 -3.86 -33.10 6.93
N SER A 5 -4.57 -31.97 7.00
CA SER A 5 -4.67 -31.00 5.90
C SER A 5 -3.37 -30.20 5.78
N ASP A 6 -2.82 -30.17 4.57
CA ASP A 6 -1.63 -29.42 4.16
C ASP A 6 -1.81 -27.89 4.35
N PRO A 7 -0.86 -27.18 5.00
CA PRO A 7 -0.90 -25.73 5.14
C PRO A 7 -0.99 -24.96 3.81
N ASP A 8 -0.36 -25.44 2.73
CA ASP A 8 -0.34 -24.71 1.44
C ASP A 8 -1.70 -24.81 0.72
N ALA A 9 -2.51 -25.83 1.02
CA ALA A 9 -3.88 -25.97 0.51
C ALA A 9 -4.85 -24.97 1.18
N GLN A 10 -4.48 -24.39 2.32
CA GLN A 10 -5.29 -23.39 3.04
C GLN A 10 -5.13 -21.96 2.48
N ASP A 11 -4.21 -21.72 1.53
CA ASP A 11 -3.95 -20.38 0.99
C ASP A 11 -4.70 -20.07 -0.33
N ASN A 12 -5.37 -21.06 -0.94
CA ASN A 12 -6.15 -20.83 -2.17
C ASN A 12 -7.63 -20.52 -1.85
N ALA A 13 -7.98 -19.23 -1.87
CA ALA A 13 -9.32 -18.74 -1.57
C ALA A 13 -10.41 -19.33 -2.49
N GLN A 14 -10.15 -19.43 -3.81
CA GLN A 14 -11.11 -20.00 -4.75
C GLN A 14 -11.42 -21.47 -4.45
N TYR A 15 -10.40 -22.26 -4.12
CA TYR A 15 -10.58 -23.67 -3.73
C TYR A 15 -11.45 -23.79 -2.48
N ILE A 16 -11.15 -23.00 -1.44
CA ILE A 16 -11.88 -23.02 -0.17
C ILE A 16 -13.36 -22.69 -0.39
N GLU A 17 -13.66 -21.61 -1.13
CA GLU A 17 -15.03 -21.20 -1.37
C GLU A 17 -15.77 -22.17 -2.30
N LEU A 18 -15.13 -22.66 -3.36
CA LEU A 18 -15.76 -23.64 -4.26
C LEU A 18 -16.11 -24.93 -3.51
N LYS A 19 -15.24 -25.39 -2.61
CA LYS A 19 -15.47 -26.60 -1.81
C LYS A 19 -16.66 -26.45 -0.85
N LYS A 20 -16.94 -25.24 -0.35
CA LYS A 20 -18.15 -24.97 0.47
C LYS A 20 -19.43 -25.06 -0.35
N LEU A 21 -19.37 -24.76 -1.65
CA LEU A 21 -20.53 -24.78 -2.55
C LEU A 21 -20.83 -26.18 -3.09
N LEU A 22 -19.84 -27.07 -3.12
CA LEU A 22 -19.99 -28.42 -3.63
C LEU A 22 -20.49 -29.38 -2.53
N PRO A 23 -21.54 -30.18 -2.78
CA PRO A 23 -21.90 -31.29 -1.91
C PRO A 23 -20.71 -32.23 -1.72
N TYR A 24 -20.46 -32.64 -0.48
CA TYR A 24 -19.30 -33.48 -0.14
C TYR A 24 -19.29 -34.79 -0.94
N GLU A 25 -20.47 -35.35 -1.21
CA GLU A 25 -20.68 -36.60 -1.95
C GLU A 25 -20.27 -36.48 -3.43
N MET A 26 -20.20 -35.26 -3.98
CA MET A 26 -19.74 -35.05 -5.35
C MET A 26 -18.21 -35.08 -5.46
N ILE A 27 -17.47 -34.87 -4.36
CA ILE A 27 -16.00 -34.81 -4.39
C ILE A 27 -15.46 -36.24 -4.36
N MET A 28 -15.04 -36.75 -5.53
CA MET A 28 -14.50 -38.10 -5.67
C MET A 28 -13.03 -38.19 -5.24
N LYS A 29 -12.25 -37.15 -5.57
CA LYS A 29 -10.85 -37.03 -5.20
C LYS A 29 -10.54 -35.57 -4.93
N ASP A 30 -10.03 -35.30 -3.75
CA ASP A 30 -9.64 -33.95 -3.35
C ASP A 30 -8.19 -33.62 -3.74
N ILE A 31 -7.83 -32.34 -3.65
CA ILE A 31 -6.46 -31.89 -3.88
C ILE A 31 -5.51 -32.45 -2.81
N THR A 32 -4.23 -32.56 -3.16
CA THR A 32 -3.16 -33.03 -2.27
C THR A 32 -1.89 -32.22 -2.53
N ALA A 33 -0.90 -32.32 -1.64
CA ALA A 33 0.43 -31.72 -1.81
C ALA A 33 1.07 -32.02 -3.19
N ARG A 34 0.78 -33.20 -3.76
CA ARG A 34 1.35 -33.66 -5.04
C ARG A 34 0.46 -33.38 -6.25
N SER A 35 -0.80 -33.01 -6.06
CA SER A 35 -1.75 -32.83 -7.14
C SER A 35 -2.77 -31.78 -6.77
N GLN A 36 -2.72 -30.65 -7.48
CA GLN A 36 -3.65 -29.53 -7.34
C GLN A 36 -4.91 -29.72 -8.21
N THR A 37 -5.32 -30.95 -8.43
CA THR A 37 -6.48 -31.31 -9.27
C THR A 37 -7.53 -32.01 -8.42
N MET A 38 -8.70 -31.39 -8.32
CA MET A 38 -9.89 -31.98 -7.70
C MET A 38 -10.70 -32.71 -8.77
N THR A 39 -11.23 -33.89 -8.43
CA THR A 39 -12.13 -34.66 -9.30
C THR A 39 -13.52 -34.70 -8.66
N ILE A 40 -14.52 -34.27 -9.43
CA ILE A 40 -15.90 -34.27 -8.99
C ILE A 40 -16.76 -35.18 -9.88
N ALA A 41 -17.75 -35.81 -9.28
CA ALA A 41 -18.80 -36.53 -10.00
C ALA A 41 -19.81 -35.51 -10.55
N GLY A 42 -20.03 -35.54 -11.86
CA GLY A 42 -21.09 -34.81 -12.53
C GLY A 42 -22.12 -35.74 -13.15
N HIS A 43 -23.19 -35.16 -13.68
CA HIS A 43 -24.28 -35.91 -14.29
C HIS A 43 -23.83 -36.74 -15.50
N GLN A 44 -22.81 -36.29 -16.23
CA GLN A 44 -22.30 -36.93 -17.45
C GLN A 44 -20.94 -37.62 -17.27
N GLY A 45 -20.47 -37.80 -16.03
CA GLY A 45 -19.19 -38.46 -15.75
C GLY A 45 -18.34 -37.69 -14.75
N LYS A 46 -17.02 -37.73 -14.92
CA LYS A 46 -16.07 -37.07 -14.02
C LYS A 46 -15.64 -35.74 -14.60
N HIS A 47 -15.59 -34.71 -13.75
CA HIS A 47 -15.00 -33.42 -14.11
C HIS A 47 -13.73 -33.20 -13.29
N TYR A 48 -12.76 -32.53 -13.90
CA TYR A 48 -11.46 -32.24 -13.30
C TYR A 48 -11.32 -30.73 -13.15
N ILE A 49 -11.05 -30.27 -11.93
CA ILE A 49 -10.86 -28.86 -11.61
C ILE A 49 -9.42 -28.71 -11.15
N GLU A 50 -8.62 -27.99 -11.94
CA GLU A 50 -7.22 -27.75 -11.65
C GLU A 50 -7.04 -26.35 -11.06
N PHE A 51 -6.40 -26.27 -9.90
CA PHE A 51 -6.07 -25.01 -9.24
C PHE A 51 -4.62 -24.63 -9.53
N ARG A 52 -4.41 -23.44 -10.07
CA ARG A 52 -3.08 -22.91 -10.43
C ARG A 52 -2.90 -21.51 -9.90
N SER A 53 -1.66 -21.16 -9.58
CA SER A 53 -1.29 -19.82 -9.14
C SER A 53 -0.63 -19.06 -10.28
N THR A 54 -1.03 -17.80 -10.47
CA THR A 54 -0.42 -16.85 -11.41
C THR A 54 0.97 -16.37 -10.97
N LYS A 55 1.45 -16.81 -9.79
CA LYS A 55 2.83 -16.59 -9.32
C LYS A 55 3.82 -17.66 -9.82
N GLN A 56 3.33 -18.75 -10.43
CA GLN A 56 4.17 -19.76 -11.05
C GLN A 56 4.71 -19.26 -12.40
N GLU A 57 5.78 -19.87 -12.89
CA GLU A 57 6.33 -19.53 -14.21
C GLU A 57 5.28 -19.80 -15.31
N VAL A 58 5.18 -18.88 -16.29
CA VAL A 58 4.18 -18.96 -17.38
C VAL A 58 4.23 -20.33 -18.08
N GLN A 59 5.43 -20.90 -18.23
CA GLN A 59 5.66 -22.19 -18.88
C GLN A 59 4.98 -23.38 -18.17
N ASP A 60 4.72 -23.28 -16.86
CA ASP A 60 4.05 -24.34 -16.11
C ASP A 60 2.54 -24.40 -16.35
N THR A 61 1.97 -23.38 -17.00
CA THR A 61 0.54 -23.34 -17.36
C THR A 61 0.23 -23.98 -18.72
N GLY A 62 1.25 -24.34 -19.50
CA GLY A 62 1.15 -24.65 -20.93
C GLY A 62 0.96 -26.12 -21.34
N LYS A 63 0.49 -27.02 -20.46
CA LYS A 63 0.58 -28.48 -20.72
C LYS A 63 -0.73 -29.22 -20.99
N VAL A 64 -1.90 -28.61 -20.77
CA VAL A 64 -3.20 -29.33 -20.84
C VAL A 64 -4.26 -28.45 -21.49
N ASP A 65 -5.06 -29.02 -22.39
CA ASP A 65 -6.25 -28.39 -22.97
C ASP A 65 -7.37 -28.27 -21.93
N ARG A 66 -8.18 -27.21 -22.01
CA ARG A 66 -9.17 -26.87 -21.00
C ARG A 66 -10.50 -26.47 -21.63
N ASP A 67 -11.59 -26.96 -21.04
CA ASP A 67 -12.94 -26.52 -21.40
C ASP A 67 -13.25 -25.11 -20.91
N ARG A 68 -12.78 -24.77 -19.70
CA ARG A 68 -13.15 -23.55 -18.99
C ARG A 68 -11.96 -22.98 -18.24
N LEU A 69 -11.89 -21.65 -18.17
CA LEU A 69 -10.89 -20.91 -17.41
C LEU A 69 -11.59 -19.90 -16.51
N TRP A 70 -11.33 -19.95 -15.21
CA TRP A 70 -11.74 -18.91 -14.28
C TRP A 70 -10.48 -18.32 -13.63
N VAL A 71 -10.29 -17.01 -13.82
CA VAL A 71 -9.20 -16.26 -13.23
C VAL A 71 -9.77 -15.33 -12.16
N ASP A 72 -9.22 -15.43 -10.95
CA ASP A 72 -9.49 -14.48 -9.87
C ASP A 72 -8.38 -13.44 -9.80
N GLU A 73 -8.80 -12.18 -9.66
CA GLU A 73 -8.00 -10.96 -9.81
C GLU A 73 -7.36 -10.80 -11.20
N GLU A 74 -6.83 -9.60 -11.48
CA GLU A 74 -6.22 -9.31 -12.78
C GLU A 74 -4.86 -10.05 -12.95
N PRO A 75 -4.73 -10.99 -13.92
CA PRO A 75 -3.45 -11.64 -14.21
C PRO A 75 -2.55 -10.73 -15.05
N SER A 76 -1.27 -11.11 -15.23
CA SER A 76 -0.48 -10.49 -16.31
C SER A 76 -1.05 -10.88 -17.68
N LYS A 77 -0.85 -10.00 -18.67
CA LYS A 77 -1.30 -10.24 -20.05
C LYS A 77 -0.72 -11.54 -20.63
N ASP A 78 0.51 -11.90 -20.26
CA ASP A 78 1.17 -13.12 -20.74
C ASP A 78 0.53 -14.38 -20.15
N HIS A 79 0.26 -14.40 -18.83
CA HIS A 79 -0.48 -15.51 -18.20
C HIS A 79 -1.88 -15.67 -18.80
N TRP A 80 -2.55 -14.55 -19.08
CA TRP A 80 -3.84 -14.56 -19.75
C TRP A 80 -3.76 -15.17 -21.14
N ASN A 81 -2.82 -14.71 -21.98
CA ASN A 81 -2.67 -15.20 -23.35
C ASN A 81 -2.33 -16.70 -23.39
N GLU A 82 -1.41 -17.13 -22.53
CA GLU A 82 -1.01 -18.54 -22.42
C GLU A 82 -2.16 -19.42 -21.94
N SER A 83 -2.89 -18.99 -20.91
CA SER A 83 -4.04 -19.74 -20.39
C SER A 83 -5.19 -19.80 -21.38
N ARG A 84 -5.43 -18.71 -22.13
CA ARG A 84 -6.48 -18.64 -23.15
C ARG A 84 -6.16 -19.54 -24.35
N ALA A 85 -4.89 -19.72 -24.70
CA ALA A 85 -4.49 -20.63 -25.77
C ALA A 85 -4.94 -22.08 -25.51
N ARG A 86 -5.15 -22.46 -24.24
CA ARG A 86 -5.62 -23.80 -23.83
C ARG A 86 -7.11 -24.03 -24.03
N LEU A 87 -7.89 -22.98 -24.31
CA LEU A 87 -9.32 -23.07 -24.58
C LEU A 87 -9.64 -23.35 -26.06
N VAL A 88 -8.63 -23.31 -26.93
CA VAL A 88 -8.82 -23.38 -28.39
C VAL A 88 -9.38 -24.74 -28.82
N GLY A 89 -8.97 -25.83 -28.16
CA GLY A 89 -9.40 -27.19 -28.51
C GLY A 89 -10.92 -27.39 -28.42
N ASP A 90 -11.55 -26.86 -27.37
CA ASP A 90 -12.95 -27.16 -27.02
C ASP A 90 -13.91 -25.97 -27.16
N ASN A 91 -13.48 -24.91 -27.86
CA ASN A 91 -14.21 -23.63 -27.93
C ASN A 91 -14.59 -23.15 -26.51
N GLY A 92 -13.61 -23.21 -25.61
CA GLY A 92 -13.81 -23.02 -24.19
C GLY A 92 -14.16 -21.58 -23.79
N LEU A 93 -14.75 -21.44 -22.60
CA LEU A 93 -15.13 -20.14 -22.05
C LEU A 93 -14.13 -19.69 -20.99
N SER A 94 -13.90 -18.38 -20.92
CA SER A 94 -13.08 -17.76 -19.89
C SER A 94 -13.88 -16.74 -19.09
N ILE A 95 -13.62 -16.68 -17.80
CA ILE A 95 -14.20 -15.73 -16.85
C ILE A 95 -13.05 -15.07 -16.09
N ILE A 96 -13.07 -13.75 -15.99
CA ILE A 96 -12.19 -13.00 -15.08
C ILE A 96 -13.07 -12.30 -14.06
N SER A 97 -12.86 -12.59 -12.77
CA SER A 97 -13.40 -11.81 -11.65
C SER A 97 -12.30 -10.89 -11.12
N LEU A 98 -12.53 -9.57 -11.12
CA LEU A 98 -11.50 -8.62 -10.66
C LEU A 98 -12.11 -7.34 -10.11
N THR A 99 -11.39 -6.68 -9.20
CA THR A 99 -11.61 -5.26 -8.88
C THR A 99 -10.61 -4.43 -9.69
N PRO A 100 -11.03 -3.38 -10.44
CA PRO A 100 -10.13 -2.65 -11.35
C PRO A 100 -9.20 -1.67 -10.61
N ILE A 101 -8.50 -2.13 -9.57
CA ILE A 101 -7.60 -1.35 -8.70
C ILE A 101 -6.43 -0.77 -9.49
N ASN A 102 -5.99 -1.48 -10.53
CA ASN A 102 -4.95 -1.00 -11.44
C ASN A 102 -5.44 0.09 -12.40
N GLY A 103 -6.71 0.50 -12.32
CA GLY A 103 -7.31 1.49 -13.21
C GLY A 103 -7.33 1.04 -14.67
N ILE A 104 -6.87 1.89 -15.58
CA ILE A 104 -6.80 1.63 -17.02
C ILE A 104 -5.61 0.70 -17.30
N SER A 105 -5.83 -0.60 -17.21
CA SER A 105 -4.85 -1.66 -17.47
C SER A 105 -5.12 -2.40 -18.80
N TRP A 106 -4.40 -3.49 -19.06
CA TRP A 106 -4.66 -4.31 -20.25
C TRP A 106 -6.06 -4.95 -20.25
N THR A 107 -6.65 -5.23 -19.08
CA THR A 107 -8.02 -5.77 -18.99
C THR A 107 -9.03 -4.72 -19.44
N TYR A 108 -8.78 -3.44 -19.13
CA TYR A 108 -9.56 -2.35 -19.69
C TYR A 108 -9.47 -2.33 -21.22
N ASP A 109 -8.25 -2.26 -21.76
CA ASP A 109 -8.02 -2.08 -23.20
C ASP A 109 -8.41 -3.30 -24.06
N SER A 110 -8.23 -4.50 -23.53
CA SER A 110 -8.36 -5.74 -24.31
C SER A 110 -9.67 -6.48 -24.06
N ILE A 111 -10.34 -6.22 -22.92
CA ILE A 111 -11.58 -6.90 -22.53
C ILE A 111 -12.71 -5.89 -22.38
N PHE A 112 -12.60 -4.91 -21.48
CA PHE A 112 -13.71 -4.00 -21.17
C PHE A 112 -14.13 -3.14 -22.37
N THR A 113 -13.19 -2.45 -23.02
CA THR A 113 -13.48 -1.59 -24.19
C THR A 113 -13.88 -2.38 -25.43
N GLN A 114 -13.58 -3.68 -25.45
CA GLN A 114 -13.92 -4.59 -26.54
C GLN A 114 -15.27 -5.28 -26.31
N ALA A 115 -15.90 -5.16 -25.14
CA ALA A 115 -17.14 -5.84 -24.83
C ALA A 115 -18.29 -5.40 -25.77
N SER A 116 -19.07 -6.35 -26.27
CA SER A 116 -20.32 -6.02 -26.98
C SER A 116 -21.46 -5.69 -26.04
N TYR A 117 -21.36 -6.12 -24.78
CA TYR A 117 -22.41 -5.94 -23.79
C TYR A 117 -21.83 -5.66 -22.41
N ILE A 118 -22.38 -4.64 -21.74
CA ILE A 118 -22.07 -4.32 -20.36
C ILE A 118 -23.37 -4.22 -19.58
N TRP A 119 -23.48 -5.01 -18.51
CA TRP A 119 -24.56 -4.90 -17.54
C TRP A 119 -24.03 -4.39 -16.21
N ARG A 120 -24.80 -3.53 -15.54
CA ARG A 120 -24.47 -2.96 -14.23
C ARG A 120 -25.62 -3.14 -13.26
N SER A 121 -25.29 -3.39 -12.00
CA SER A 121 -26.29 -3.49 -10.96
C SER A 121 -27.05 -2.16 -10.74
N PRO A 122 -28.31 -2.22 -10.25
CA PRO A 122 -29.07 -1.02 -9.90
C PRO A 122 -28.35 -0.10 -8.90
N THR A 123 -27.53 -0.68 -8.01
CA THR A 123 -26.74 0.08 -7.04
C THR A 123 -25.72 0.98 -7.73
N ILE A 124 -25.01 0.46 -8.73
CA ILE A 124 -24.05 1.23 -9.54
C ILE A 124 -24.78 2.34 -10.31
N VAL A 125 -25.90 2.01 -10.96
CA VAL A 125 -26.71 2.97 -11.74
C VAL A 125 -27.13 4.14 -10.85
N LYS A 126 -27.65 3.85 -9.65
CA LYS A 126 -28.09 4.87 -8.69
C LYS A 126 -26.93 5.72 -8.19
N ALA A 127 -25.78 5.12 -7.90
CA ALA A 127 -24.65 5.81 -7.29
C ALA A 127 -23.86 6.67 -8.29
N LEU A 128 -23.70 6.20 -9.53
CA LEU A 128 -22.80 6.82 -10.52
C LEU A 128 -23.51 7.41 -11.73
N GLY A 129 -24.83 7.24 -11.86
CA GLY A 129 -25.60 7.74 -13.01
C GLY A 129 -25.23 7.07 -14.33
N LEU A 130 -24.67 5.86 -14.28
CA LEU A 130 -24.30 5.08 -15.46
C LEU A 130 -25.51 4.29 -16.00
N PRO A 131 -25.57 4.01 -17.31
CA PRO A 131 -26.60 3.14 -17.87
C PRO A 131 -26.51 1.72 -17.28
N MET A 132 -27.68 1.13 -17.00
CA MET A 132 -27.80 -0.24 -16.51
C MET A 132 -27.29 -1.25 -17.54
N GLU A 133 -27.62 -1.02 -18.80
CA GLU A 133 -27.22 -1.87 -19.92
C GLU A 133 -26.64 -1.00 -21.02
N GLU A 134 -25.50 -1.42 -21.57
CA GLU A 134 -24.90 -0.84 -22.77
C GLU A 134 -24.65 -1.94 -23.78
N PHE A 135 -25.07 -1.68 -25.01
CA PHE A 135 -24.79 -2.55 -26.15
C PHE A 135 -23.89 -1.82 -27.14
N PHE A 136 -22.80 -2.47 -27.52
CA PHE A 136 -21.82 -1.98 -28.47
C PHE A 136 -21.83 -2.90 -29.70
N PRO A 137 -22.57 -2.55 -30.77
CA PRO A 137 -22.68 -3.39 -31.97
C PRO A 137 -21.34 -3.69 -32.65
N THR A 138 -20.36 -2.79 -32.51
CA THR A 138 -18.99 -2.93 -33.02
C THR A 138 -18.06 -3.66 -32.06
N GLY A 139 -18.52 -3.98 -30.85
CA GLY A 139 -17.77 -4.74 -29.87
C GLY A 139 -17.65 -6.22 -30.24
N ARG A 140 -16.73 -6.90 -29.58
CA ARG A 140 -16.55 -8.34 -29.67
C ARG A 140 -17.75 -9.07 -29.07
N GLN A 141 -18.48 -9.77 -29.93
CA GLN A 141 -19.72 -10.46 -29.58
C GLN A 141 -19.50 -11.65 -28.62
N ASP A 142 -18.26 -12.08 -28.44
CA ASP A 142 -17.85 -13.11 -27.48
C ASP A 142 -17.44 -12.55 -26.10
N ILE A 143 -17.59 -11.24 -25.88
CA ILE A 143 -17.23 -10.58 -24.61
C ILE A 143 -18.44 -9.85 -24.02
N ALA A 144 -18.82 -10.26 -22.81
CA ALA A 144 -19.78 -9.57 -21.97
C ALA A 144 -19.14 -9.18 -20.63
N VAL A 145 -19.50 -8.02 -20.10
CA VAL A 145 -19.05 -7.52 -18.79
C VAL A 145 -20.25 -7.39 -17.86
N ILE A 146 -20.10 -7.90 -16.65
CA ILE A 146 -21.09 -7.77 -15.57
C ILE A 146 -20.41 -7.01 -14.44
N GLN A 147 -20.93 -5.85 -14.08
CA GLN A 147 -20.42 -5.04 -12.98
C GLN A 147 -21.39 -5.11 -11.80
N MET A 148 -20.85 -5.45 -10.63
CA MET A 148 -21.56 -5.50 -9.36
C MET A 148 -20.82 -4.67 -8.32
N ALA A 149 -21.56 -3.96 -7.49
CA ALA A 149 -21.03 -3.22 -6.36
C ALA A 149 -20.82 -4.16 -5.17
N THR A 150 -19.92 -3.79 -4.25
CA THR A 150 -19.77 -4.47 -2.95
C THR A 150 -21.10 -4.48 -2.18
N ASP A 151 -21.86 -3.39 -2.30
CA ASP A 151 -23.20 -3.20 -1.73
C ASP A 151 -24.25 -4.23 -2.22
N ASP A 152 -24.02 -4.88 -3.36
CA ASP A 152 -24.96 -5.87 -3.90
C ASP A 152 -24.84 -7.24 -3.20
N ASN A 153 -23.82 -7.44 -2.36
CA ASN A 153 -23.65 -8.68 -1.62
C ASN A 153 -24.57 -8.71 -0.38
N PRO A 154 -25.60 -9.57 -0.34
CA PRO A 154 -26.58 -9.61 0.75
C PRO A 154 -26.00 -10.08 2.09
N THR A 155 -24.77 -10.59 2.10
CA THR A 155 -24.09 -11.07 3.31
C THR A 155 -23.25 -10.01 4.00
N LEU A 156 -23.00 -8.87 3.35
CA LEU A 156 -22.17 -7.79 3.89
C LEU A 156 -23.01 -6.74 4.62
N ASN A 157 -22.52 -6.27 5.77
CA ASN A 157 -23.10 -5.13 6.48
C ASN A 157 -22.62 -3.82 5.84
N ILE A 158 -23.56 -2.96 5.43
CA ILE A 158 -23.29 -1.64 4.86
C ILE A 158 -22.38 -0.79 5.76
N GLU A 159 -22.58 -0.81 7.08
CA GLU A 159 -21.73 -0.07 8.02
C GLU A 159 -20.28 -0.57 8.00
N ALA A 160 -20.06 -1.86 7.75
CA ALA A 160 -18.72 -2.42 7.63
C ALA A 160 -18.05 -1.95 6.32
N ILE A 161 -18.82 -1.85 5.23
CA ILE A 161 -18.35 -1.29 3.95
C ILE A 161 -17.97 0.18 4.14
N GLU A 162 -18.80 0.97 4.83
CA GLU A 162 -18.53 2.38 5.11
C GLU A 162 -17.26 2.58 5.94
N ARG A 163 -17.09 1.81 7.02
CA ARG A 163 -15.86 1.84 7.83
C ARG A 163 -14.62 1.45 7.04
N LEU A 164 -14.71 0.47 6.15
CA LEU A 164 -13.60 0.08 5.27
C LEU A 164 -13.24 1.21 4.30
N LEU A 165 -14.25 1.95 3.83
CA LEU A 165 -14.06 2.99 2.84
C LEU A 165 -13.77 4.38 3.43
N GLU A 166 -13.90 4.56 4.75
CA GLU A 166 -13.77 5.83 5.45
C GLU A 166 -12.42 6.54 5.22
N ASN A 167 -11.36 5.78 4.93
CA ASN A 167 -10.02 6.30 4.71
C ASN A 167 -9.69 6.62 3.23
N PHE A 168 -10.61 6.34 2.30
CA PHE A 168 -10.44 6.73 0.90
C PHE A 168 -11.09 8.08 0.66
N ASP A 169 -10.28 9.05 0.26
CA ASP A 169 -10.74 10.43 0.00
C ASP A 169 -10.91 10.73 -1.49
N ASP A 170 -10.56 9.78 -2.36
CA ASP A 170 -10.68 9.92 -3.80
C ASP A 170 -11.98 9.29 -4.29
N PRO A 171 -12.96 10.08 -4.80
CA PRO A 171 -14.20 9.55 -5.35
C PRO A 171 -13.99 8.50 -6.44
N ASP A 172 -12.92 8.63 -7.25
CA ASP A 172 -12.59 7.64 -8.29
C ASP A 172 -12.03 6.35 -7.69
N GLU A 173 -11.23 6.43 -6.62
CA GLU A 173 -10.74 5.24 -5.89
C GLU A 173 -11.88 4.53 -5.16
N ILE A 174 -12.79 5.29 -4.54
CA ILE A 174 -14.02 4.75 -3.96
C ILE A 174 -14.87 4.09 -5.05
N ALA A 175 -15.00 4.72 -6.23
CA ALA A 175 -15.78 4.15 -7.31
C ALA A 175 -15.19 2.84 -7.83
N VAL A 176 -13.87 2.77 -7.97
CA VAL A 176 -13.15 1.54 -8.34
C VAL A 176 -13.38 0.44 -7.30
N ARG A 177 -13.21 0.75 -6.00
CA ARG A 177 -13.25 -0.24 -4.92
C ARG A 177 -14.66 -0.68 -4.52
N ARG A 178 -15.62 0.26 -4.47
CA ARG A 178 -17.00 0.00 -4.03
C ARG A 178 -17.90 -0.44 -5.18
N TYR A 179 -17.72 0.14 -6.36
CA TYR A 179 -18.64 -0.06 -7.50
C TYR A 179 -18.01 -0.88 -8.64
N GLY A 180 -16.74 -1.27 -8.55
CA GLY A 180 -16.10 -2.13 -9.54
C GLY A 180 -16.02 -1.51 -10.95
N VAL A 181 -15.98 -0.17 -11.03
CA VAL A 181 -15.94 0.55 -12.31
C VAL A 181 -14.52 0.96 -12.68
N PHE A 182 -14.20 0.88 -13.97
CA PHE A 182 -12.95 1.43 -14.48
C PHE A 182 -13.01 2.96 -14.43
N ARG A 183 -12.13 3.57 -13.63
CA ARG A 183 -11.91 5.02 -13.59
C ARG A 183 -10.42 5.30 -13.69
N GLN A 184 -10.09 6.39 -14.37
CA GLN A 184 -8.71 6.89 -14.36
C GLN A 184 -8.47 7.55 -13.00
N ILE A 185 -7.63 6.94 -12.16
CA ILE A 185 -7.10 7.61 -10.98
C ILE A 185 -6.09 8.65 -11.47
N SER A 186 -6.58 9.86 -11.73
CA SER A 186 -5.76 11.02 -12.11
C SER A 186 -5.87 12.10 -11.04
N GLY A 187 -4.76 12.79 -10.77
CA GLY A 187 -4.70 13.88 -9.80
C GLY A 187 -3.77 13.63 -8.62
N ARG A 188 -3.90 14.48 -7.59
CA ARG A 188 -3.06 14.45 -6.39
C ARG A 188 -3.30 13.19 -5.55
N VAL A 189 -2.24 12.55 -5.06
CA VAL A 189 -2.31 11.33 -4.25
C VAL A 189 -2.89 11.59 -2.86
N HIS A 190 -2.46 12.67 -2.20
CA HIS A 190 -3.00 13.15 -0.92
C HIS A 190 -3.96 14.32 -1.14
N LYS A 191 -5.21 14.02 -1.55
CA LYS A 191 -6.24 15.05 -1.82
C LYS A 191 -6.67 15.82 -0.56
N SER A 192 -6.64 15.16 0.61
CA SER A 192 -6.96 15.78 1.90
C SER A 192 -5.90 16.76 2.42
N TYR A 193 -4.73 16.85 1.79
CA TYR A 193 -3.71 17.81 2.16
C TYR A 193 -4.02 19.22 1.63
N ASP A 194 -4.36 20.12 2.54
CA ASP A 194 -4.44 21.56 2.33
C ASP A 194 -3.28 22.28 3.04
N PRO A 195 -2.35 22.94 2.32
CA PRO A 195 -1.26 23.68 2.94
C PRO A 195 -1.74 24.82 3.87
N HIS A 196 -2.95 25.37 3.69
CA HIS A 196 -3.44 26.42 4.60
C HIS A 196 -3.78 25.91 6.00
N ILE A 197 -3.95 24.58 6.14
CA ILE A 197 -4.26 23.92 7.41
C ILE A 197 -3.05 23.13 7.91
N HIS A 198 -2.46 22.30 7.05
CA HIS A 198 -1.47 21.30 7.44
C HIS A 198 -0.04 21.84 7.49
N TYR A 199 0.24 22.95 6.80
CA TYR A 199 1.56 23.59 6.79
C TYR A 199 1.61 24.65 7.90
N ILE A 200 2.23 24.29 9.02
CA ILE A 200 2.17 25.05 10.27
C ILE A 200 3.48 25.80 10.55
N ASP A 201 3.39 26.91 11.28
CA ASP A 201 4.58 27.65 11.73
C ASP A 201 5.29 26.91 12.88
N TYR A 202 6.51 26.43 12.63
CA TYR A 202 7.31 25.70 13.61
C TYR A 202 7.52 26.52 14.90
N ASN A 203 7.90 27.79 14.78
CA ASN A 203 8.25 28.61 15.96
C ASN A 203 7.02 28.96 16.80
N LYS A 204 5.85 29.01 16.18
CA LYS A 204 4.57 29.24 16.89
C LYS A 204 4.21 28.06 17.79
N TYR A 205 4.40 26.83 17.31
CA TYR A 205 3.98 25.62 18.02
C TYR A 205 5.11 25.00 18.87
N PHE A 206 6.36 25.27 18.51
CA PHE A 206 7.56 24.74 19.15
C PHE A 206 8.58 25.85 19.47
N PRO A 207 8.19 26.88 20.27
CA PRO A 207 9.09 28.00 20.58
C PRO A 207 10.36 27.56 21.32
N ASN A 208 10.30 26.42 22.02
CA ASN A 208 11.42 25.82 22.75
C ASN A 208 11.98 24.56 22.05
N GLY A 209 11.65 24.36 20.78
CA GLY A 209 11.97 23.14 20.03
C GLY A 209 10.97 22.00 20.25
N ILE A 210 11.16 20.92 19.48
CA ILE A 210 10.39 19.68 19.64
C ILE A 210 10.74 19.04 20.99
N PRO A 211 9.75 18.55 21.78
CA PRO A 211 10.02 17.89 23.06
C PRO A 211 10.80 16.58 22.90
N TYR A 212 11.81 16.37 23.76
CA TYR A 212 12.72 15.22 23.72
C TYR A 212 12.08 13.89 24.12
N GLU A 213 10.99 13.92 24.89
CA GLU A 213 10.30 12.72 25.37
C GLU A 213 9.37 12.10 24.32
N TRP A 214 9.24 12.74 23.15
CA TRP A 214 8.42 12.23 22.06
C TRP A 214 9.13 11.10 21.30
N LYS A 215 8.37 10.36 20.49
CA LYS A 215 8.98 9.37 19.60
C LYS A 215 9.56 10.11 18.39
N HIS A 216 10.87 10.06 18.22
CA HIS A 216 11.55 10.63 17.05
C HIS A 216 11.96 9.53 16.08
N VAL A 217 11.76 9.75 14.79
CA VAL A 217 12.11 8.80 13.73
C VAL A 217 12.69 9.52 12.51
N ARG A 218 13.49 8.81 11.71
CA ARG A 218 14.06 9.32 10.46
C ARG A 218 13.82 8.37 9.30
N GLY A 219 13.59 8.93 8.13
CA GLY A 219 13.42 8.19 6.87
C GLY A 219 14.32 8.74 5.77
N ILE A 220 14.81 7.86 4.88
CA ILE A 220 15.60 8.23 3.69
C ILE A 220 15.07 7.53 2.43
N ASP A 221 14.56 8.29 1.46
CA ASP A 221 14.41 7.81 0.08
C ASP A 221 15.75 7.91 -0.66
N TYR A 222 16.38 6.75 -0.86
CA TYR A 222 17.71 6.63 -1.45
C TYR A 222 17.63 6.45 -2.97
N HIS A 223 18.45 7.20 -3.69
CA HIS A 223 18.64 7.06 -5.13
C HIS A 223 20.12 6.82 -5.46
N GLU A 224 20.40 6.02 -6.51
CA GLU A 224 21.76 5.73 -6.95
C GLU A 224 22.37 6.83 -7.83
N SER A 225 21.54 7.67 -8.48
CA SER A 225 22.01 8.78 -9.33
C SER A 225 20.92 9.81 -9.65
N ARG A 226 21.32 11.00 -10.11
CA ARG A 226 20.51 12.11 -10.68
C ARG A 226 19.47 12.77 -9.76
N ILE A 227 18.77 11.99 -8.96
CA ILE A 227 17.69 12.42 -8.08
C ILE A 227 18.28 12.61 -6.67
N PRO A 228 18.17 13.80 -6.05
CA PRO A 228 18.56 14.00 -4.66
C PRO A 228 17.86 13.01 -3.73
N TRP A 229 18.52 12.61 -2.64
CA TRP A 229 17.81 11.84 -1.60
C TRP A 229 16.75 12.71 -0.93
N SER A 230 15.71 12.08 -0.39
CA SER A 230 14.81 12.74 0.57
C SER A 230 15.15 12.24 1.96
N VAL A 231 15.49 13.14 2.89
CA VAL A 231 15.70 12.79 4.30
C VAL A 231 14.69 13.55 5.15
N ILE A 232 13.89 12.82 5.92
CA ILE A 232 12.79 13.36 6.73
C ILE A 232 12.97 13.04 8.20
N TRP A 233 12.72 14.03 9.06
CA TRP A 233 12.60 13.87 10.51
C TRP A 233 11.14 14.05 10.92
N LEU A 234 10.61 13.02 11.58
CA LEU A 234 9.25 13.00 12.10
C LEU A 234 9.28 12.77 13.61
N SER A 235 8.45 13.52 14.33
CA SER A 235 8.24 13.36 15.76
C SER A 235 6.76 13.09 16.05
N ALA A 236 6.48 12.05 16.82
CA ALA A 236 5.14 11.68 17.25
C ALA A 236 4.95 11.99 18.74
N SER A 237 3.97 12.84 19.04
CA SER A 237 3.61 13.23 20.40
C SER A 237 2.93 12.11 21.18
N LYS A 238 2.86 12.29 22.50
CA LYS A 238 2.10 11.40 23.42
C LYS A 238 0.59 11.37 23.16
N ASP A 239 0.08 12.28 22.33
CA ASP A 239 -1.33 12.39 22.01
C ASP A 239 -1.63 11.95 20.57
N ASP A 240 -0.72 11.20 19.93
CA ASP A 240 -0.87 10.67 18.57
C ASP A 240 -0.91 11.73 17.46
N GLU A 241 -0.34 12.91 17.71
CA GLU A 241 -0.08 13.90 16.67
C GLU A 241 1.34 13.78 16.14
N TRP A 242 1.49 13.76 14.81
CA TRP A 242 2.77 13.67 14.14
C TRP A 242 3.20 15.01 13.53
N PHE A 243 4.49 15.28 13.59
CA PHE A 243 5.08 16.52 13.10
C PHE A 243 6.31 16.21 12.25
N VAL A 244 6.25 16.53 10.96
CA VAL A 244 7.44 16.59 10.10
C VAL A 244 8.07 17.95 10.30
N HIS A 245 9.29 17.98 10.85
CA HIS A 245 9.88 19.21 11.37
C HIS A 245 11.28 19.53 10.85
N GLN A 246 11.94 18.59 10.18
CA GLN A 246 13.15 18.88 9.42
C GLN A 246 13.17 18.07 8.13
N GLU A 247 13.81 18.64 7.11
CA GLU A 247 14.12 17.98 5.84
C GLU A 247 15.59 18.21 5.44
N PHE A 248 16.09 17.35 4.56
CA PHE A 248 17.36 17.52 3.88
C PHE A 248 17.36 16.77 2.54
N HIS A 249 17.75 17.46 1.47
CA HIS A 249 17.75 16.92 0.10
C HIS A 249 19.15 17.02 -0.53
N PRO A 250 20.10 16.15 -0.14
CA PRO A 250 21.45 16.21 -0.70
C PRO A 250 21.44 15.83 -2.17
N ALA A 251 22.06 16.69 -3.00
CA ALA A 251 22.42 16.30 -4.35
C ALA A 251 23.47 15.18 -4.28
N ILE A 252 23.30 14.13 -5.08
CA ILE A 252 24.19 12.96 -5.09
C ILE A 252 24.95 12.79 -6.41
N ASP A 253 24.68 13.67 -7.37
CA ASP A 253 25.29 13.69 -8.69
C ASP A 253 25.57 15.15 -9.11
N GLY A 254 26.51 15.31 -10.03
CA GLY A 254 26.96 16.61 -10.54
C GLY A 254 27.98 17.32 -9.65
N ALA A 255 28.35 18.54 -10.03
CA ALA A 255 29.44 19.31 -9.42
C ALA A 255 29.21 19.72 -7.95
N LYS A 256 27.99 19.52 -7.42
CA LYS A 256 27.60 19.81 -6.03
C LYS A 256 27.18 18.55 -5.27
N ALA A 257 27.57 17.37 -5.76
CA ALA A 257 27.25 16.11 -5.12
C ALA A 257 27.88 16.02 -3.73
N TYR A 258 27.09 15.57 -2.76
CA TYR A 258 27.57 15.19 -1.44
C TYR A 258 28.05 13.74 -1.47
N THR A 259 29.16 13.48 -0.79
CA THR A 259 29.57 12.12 -0.46
C THR A 259 28.67 11.54 0.65
N THR A 260 28.58 10.21 0.74
CA THR A 260 27.84 9.53 1.83
C THR A 260 28.31 9.99 3.21
N GLU A 261 29.61 10.22 3.40
CA GLU A 261 30.14 10.71 4.67
C GLU A 261 29.67 12.13 5.00
N GLU A 262 29.65 13.05 4.03
CA GLU A 262 29.13 14.40 4.22
C GLU A 262 27.63 14.39 4.52
N ILE A 263 26.86 13.54 3.83
CA ILE A 263 25.43 13.32 4.11
C ILE A 263 25.25 12.85 5.56
N CYS A 264 25.96 11.82 5.99
CA CYS A 264 25.90 11.32 7.36
C CYS A 264 26.23 12.41 8.39
N LYS A 265 27.31 13.18 8.18
CA LYS A 265 27.69 14.30 9.07
C LYS A 265 26.62 15.38 9.11
N HIS A 266 25.99 15.70 7.98
CA HIS A 266 24.86 16.63 7.94
C HIS A 266 23.65 16.11 8.72
N ILE A 267 23.31 14.83 8.55
CA ILE A 267 22.22 14.20 9.29
C ILE A 267 22.51 14.23 10.79
N ILE A 268 23.72 13.87 11.23
CA ILE A 268 24.14 13.90 12.65
C ILE A 268 23.98 15.30 13.23
N ARG A 269 24.49 16.33 12.54
CA ARG A 269 24.39 17.72 12.98
C ARG A 269 22.94 18.21 13.10
N LYS A 270 22.10 17.93 12.11
CA LYS A 270 20.67 18.28 12.12
C LYS A 270 19.90 17.54 13.22
N SER A 271 20.29 16.30 13.47
CA SER A 271 19.63 15.42 14.43
C SER A 271 19.92 15.80 15.88
N GLY A 272 21.01 16.54 16.15
CA GLY A 272 21.38 16.96 17.50
C GLY A 272 21.59 15.77 18.44
N ASP A 273 21.08 15.91 19.66
CA ASP A 273 21.12 14.93 20.75
C ASP A 273 19.79 14.17 20.92
N PHE A 274 18.85 14.30 19.97
CA PHE A 274 17.62 13.52 19.98
C PHE A 274 17.88 12.03 19.85
N TYR A 275 17.21 11.22 20.67
CA TYR A 275 17.18 9.79 20.50
C TYR A 275 16.12 9.39 19.46
N TYR A 276 16.54 8.67 18.42
CA TYR A 276 15.65 8.19 17.36
C TYR A 276 15.27 6.74 17.62
N LEU A 277 13.97 6.47 17.76
CA LEU A 277 13.41 5.15 18.01
C LEU A 277 13.78 4.16 16.90
N PHE A 278 13.79 4.63 15.65
CA PHE A 278 14.25 3.88 14.49
C PHE A 278 14.62 4.81 13.33
N ASN A 279 15.38 4.27 12.37
CA ASN A 279 15.84 4.99 11.19
C ASN A 279 15.67 4.09 9.97
N LEU A 280 14.82 4.48 9.05
CA LEU A 280 14.49 3.69 7.86
C LEU A 280 15.13 4.28 6.61
N ILE A 281 15.57 3.42 5.70
CA ILE A 281 16.10 3.81 4.39
C ILE A 281 15.47 2.94 3.29
N ASP A 282 15.37 3.47 2.08
CA ASP A 282 14.94 2.69 0.91
C ASP A 282 15.76 1.40 0.77
N PRO A 283 15.13 0.22 0.61
CA PRO A 283 15.82 -1.06 0.41
C PRO A 283 16.82 -1.07 -0.75
N LEU A 284 16.69 -0.21 -1.75
CA LEU A 284 17.66 -0.02 -2.82
C LEU A 284 19.04 0.33 -2.26
N ALA A 285 19.12 1.03 -1.13
CA ALA A 285 20.37 1.35 -0.43
C ALA A 285 21.13 0.11 0.08
N ASN A 286 20.45 -1.05 0.21
CA ASN A 286 21.06 -2.32 0.62
C ASN A 286 21.75 -3.06 -0.54
N LYS A 287 21.61 -2.56 -1.78
CA LYS A 287 22.32 -3.11 -2.94
C LYS A 287 23.82 -2.87 -2.78
N LYS A 288 24.61 -3.95 -2.86
CA LYS A 288 26.06 -3.87 -2.73
C LYS A 288 26.68 -3.23 -3.97
N GLN A 289 27.57 -2.26 -3.76
CA GLN A 289 28.28 -1.61 -4.84
C GLN A 289 29.43 -2.51 -5.33
N PRO A 290 29.62 -2.68 -6.66
CA PRO A 290 30.63 -3.60 -7.20
C PRO A 290 32.08 -3.25 -6.83
N ASN A 291 32.36 -1.98 -6.58
CA ASN A 291 33.69 -1.44 -6.29
C ASN A 291 34.12 -1.61 -4.83
N THR A 292 33.21 -1.45 -3.87
CA THR A 292 33.52 -1.52 -2.43
C THR A 292 33.11 -2.84 -1.79
N GLY A 293 32.13 -3.55 -2.37
CA GLY A 293 31.51 -4.72 -1.76
C GLY A 293 30.56 -4.39 -0.59
N PHE A 294 30.42 -3.10 -0.26
CA PHE A 294 29.51 -2.58 0.74
C PHE A 294 28.27 -1.95 0.08
N SER A 295 27.16 -1.97 0.79
CA SER A 295 25.95 -1.22 0.47
C SER A 295 25.99 0.17 1.11
N ALA A 296 25.18 1.11 0.59
CA ALA A 296 25.09 2.44 1.17
C ALA A 296 24.62 2.38 2.64
N THR A 297 23.69 1.48 2.97
CA THR A 297 23.25 1.25 4.35
C THR A 297 24.38 0.79 5.27
N GLU A 298 25.21 -0.16 4.83
CA GLU A 298 26.38 -0.63 5.59
C GLU A 298 27.39 0.50 5.82
N ASP A 299 27.68 1.30 4.78
CA ASP A 299 28.58 2.44 4.87
C ASP A 299 28.05 3.50 5.85
N MET A 300 26.77 3.86 5.74
CA MET A 300 26.13 4.81 6.66
C MET A 300 26.22 4.32 8.10
N ASN A 301 25.84 3.06 8.38
CA ASN A 301 25.91 2.49 9.73
C ASN A 301 27.34 2.52 10.30
N ARG A 302 28.34 2.23 9.48
CA ARG A 302 29.75 2.34 9.88
C ARG A 302 30.14 3.79 10.20
N ILE A 303 29.76 4.74 9.36
CA ILE A 303 30.10 6.17 9.55
C ILE A 303 29.44 6.71 10.82
N PHE A 304 28.15 6.44 11.04
CA PHE A 304 27.45 6.86 12.27
C PHE A 304 28.11 6.30 13.53
N TYR A 305 28.47 5.01 13.52
CA TYR A 305 29.20 4.39 14.63
C TYR A 305 30.57 5.06 14.88
N GLN A 306 31.32 5.33 13.81
CA GLN A 306 32.65 5.95 13.92
C GLN A 306 32.59 7.38 14.42
N VAL A 307 31.70 8.21 13.89
CA VAL A 307 31.53 9.61 14.33
C VAL A 307 31.10 9.66 15.79
N GLN A 308 30.18 8.80 16.21
CA GLN A 308 29.79 8.72 17.61
C GLN A 308 30.98 8.30 18.50
N LYS A 309 31.70 7.25 18.11
CA LYS A 309 32.79 6.69 18.92
C LYS A 309 34.00 7.63 19.02
N ASN A 310 34.36 8.27 17.91
CA ASN A 310 35.59 9.04 17.82
C ASN A 310 35.38 10.51 18.19
N ASP A 311 34.25 11.10 17.78
CA ASP A 311 34.00 12.54 17.91
C ASP A 311 33.00 12.86 19.04
N GLY A 312 32.31 11.84 19.59
CA GLY A 312 31.29 12.02 20.62
C GLY A 312 30.02 12.73 20.11
N LEU A 313 29.81 12.77 18.80
CA LEU A 313 28.71 13.50 18.16
C LEU A 313 27.53 12.58 17.82
N GLY A 314 26.32 13.05 18.13
CA GLY A 314 25.07 12.35 17.83
C GLY A 314 24.73 11.22 18.81
N THR A 315 23.57 10.60 18.59
CA THR A 315 23.06 9.47 19.38
C THR A 315 23.28 8.13 18.64
N PRO A 316 23.22 6.99 19.36
CA PRO A 316 23.32 5.68 18.72
C PRO A 316 22.31 5.58 17.58
N THR A 317 22.80 5.25 16.38
CA THR A 317 22.01 5.24 15.15
C THR A 317 22.28 3.95 14.40
N TYR A 318 21.21 3.33 13.93
CA TYR A 318 21.25 2.20 13.02
C TYR A 318 20.15 2.38 11.97
N TRP A 319 20.54 2.30 10.70
CA TRP A 319 19.68 2.37 9.52
C TRP A 319 19.32 0.97 9.06
N GLU A 320 18.04 0.77 8.78
CA GLU A 320 17.48 -0.49 8.29
C GLU A 320 16.55 -0.23 7.08
N GLY A 321 16.41 -1.21 6.20
CA GLY A 321 15.51 -1.10 5.05
C GLY A 321 14.04 -1.06 5.49
N TRP A 322 13.23 -0.16 4.92
CA TRP A 322 11.78 -0.17 5.16
C TRP A 322 11.04 -1.26 4.38
N ASP A 323 9.81 -1.55 4.80
CA ASP A 323 8.90 -2.45 4.08
C ASP A 323 8.22 -1.74 2.90
N THR A 324 8.34 -2.32 1.71
CA THR A 324 7.80 -1.80 0.43
C THR A 324 6.48 -2.45 0.01
N LYS A 325 5.94 -3.39 0.80
CA LYS A 325 4.69 -4.07 0.48
C LYS A 325 3.48 -3.17 0.76
N ASP A 326 2.35 -3.43 0.10
CA ASP A 326 1.04 -2.81 0.37
C ASP A 326 1.00 -1.25 0.44
N THR A 327 -0.16 -0.68 0.75
CA THR A 327 -0.39 0.77 0.80
C THR A 327 -0.79 1.26 2.19
N LYS A 328 -0.60 0.46 3.25
CA LYS A 328 -1.07 0.80 4.60
C LYS A 328 -0.49 2.12 5.13
N GLY A 329 0.75 2.44 4.76
CA GLY A 329 1.39 3.70 5.07
C GLY A 329 0.66 4.90 4.46
N ARG A 330 0.23 4.78 3.20
CA ARG A 330 -0.58 5.79 2.49
C ARG A 330 -1.89 6.05 3.21
N ASP A 331 -2.58 4.98 3.59
CA ASP A 331 -3.88 5.07 4.23
C ASP A 331 -3.77 5.76 5.60
N GLU A 332 -2.70 5.46 6.37
CA GLU A 332 -2.41 6.12 7.64
C GLU A 332 -2.09 7.61 7.47
N VAL A 333 -1.29 7.98 6.47
CA VAL A 333 -0.99 9.40 6.16
C VAL A 333 -2.25 10.16 5.73
N ARG A 334 -3.07 9.56 4.85
CA ARG A 334 -4.35 10.16 4.40
C ARG A 334 -5.30 10.39 5.56
N LYS A 335 -5.51 9.36 6.40
CA LYS A 335 -6.33 9.45 7.61
C LYS A 335 -5.87 10.60 8.52
N ARG A 336 -4.58 10.73 8.74
CA ARG A 336 -4.02 11.79 9.59
C ARG A 336 -4.20 13.19 9.01
N PHE A 337 -4.07 13.38 7.70
CA PHE A 337 -4.40 14.65 7.06
C PHE A 337 -5.90 14.96 7.14
N LYS A 338 -6.76 14.00 6.83
CA LYS A 338 -8.22 14.19 6.97
C LYS A 338 -8.61 14.62 8.39
N ASN A 339 -8.03 13.97 9.39
CA ASN A 339 -8.24 14.32 10.79
C ASN A 339 -7.68 15.70 11.14
N ALA A 340 -6.47 16.04 10.67
CA ALA A 340 -5.89 17.36 10.88
C ALA A 340 -6.76 18.46 10.25
N ALA A 341 -7.32 18.23 9.05
CA ALA A 341 -8.28 19.15 8.42
C ALA A 341 -9.55 19.35 9.27
N MET A 342 -10.08 18.27 9.85
CA MET A 342 -11.23 18.33 10.75
C MET A 342 -10.93 19.07 12.08
N ILE A 343 -9.73 18.87 12.64
CA ILE A 343 -9.31 19.50 13.90
C ILE A 343 -8.91 20.99 13.69
N GLY A 344 -8.31 21.30 12.54
CA GLY A 344 -7.96 22.65 12.11
C GLY A 344 -6.69 23.24 12.72
N LYS A 345 -6.20 22.72 13.86
CA LYS A 345 -4.93 23.16 14.48
C LYS A 345 -4.26 22.07 15.34
N PRO A 346 -2.92 22.07 15.47
CA PRO A 346 -2.20 21.21 16.40
C PRO A 346 -2.69 21.32 17.85
N PHE A 347 -2.45 20.27 18.63
CA PHE A 347 -2.72 20.17 20.07
C PHE A 347 -4.19 20.30 20.45
N SER A 348 -5.08 20.02 19.50
CA SER A 348 -6.54 20.11 19.67
C SER A 348 -7.26 18.82 19.29
N ASN A 349 -6.52 17.71 19.22
CA ASN A 349 -6.99 16.43 18.70
C ASN A 349 -7.69 15.54 19.75
N VAL A 350 -7.84 16.03 20.97
CA VAL A 350 -8.49 15.32 22.07
C VAL A 350 -10.00 15.51 22.01
N ARG A 351 -10.77 14.42 21.96
CA ARG A 351 -12.25 14.43 22.05
C ARG A 351 -12.76 13.60 23.22
N ARG A 352 -13.96 13.95 23.69
CA ARG A 352 -14.72 13.15 24.66
C ARG A 352 -15.84 12.43 23.93
N GLU A 353 -15.76 11.12 23.83
CA GLU A 353 -16.79 10.27 23.25
C GLU A 353 -17.26 9.28 24.32
N HIS A 354 -18.57 9.22 24.58
CA HIS A 354 -19.18 8.28 25.53
C HIS A 354 -18.51 8.25 26.93
N GLY A 355 -18.01 9.41 27.40
CA GLY A 355 -17.32 9.52 28.69
C GLY A 355 -15.83 9.12 28.68
N MET A 356 -15.29 8.72 27.53
CA MET A 356 -13.87 8.40 27.34
C MET A 356 -13.15 9.49 26.53
N THR A 357 -11.92 9.81 26.95
CA THR A 357 -11.02 10.68 26.19
C THR A 357 -10.34 9.87 25.08
N VAL A 358 -10.58 10.26 23.83
CA VAL A 358 -10.02 9.68 22.61
C VAL A 358 -9.14 10.72 21.92
N ASN A 359 -7.93 10.30 21.56
CA ASN A 359 -7.01 11.13 20.79
C ASN A 359 -7.16 10.80 19.30
N ILE A 360 -7.45 11.82 18.49
CA ILE A 360 -7.60 11.67 17.05
C ILE A 360 -6.21 11.81 16.40
N PRO A 361 -5.73 10.82 15.64
CA PRO A 361 -4.40 10.90 15.04
C PRO A 361 -4.34 12.00 13.98
N THR A 362 -3.34 12.88 14.06
CA THR A 362 -3.13 13.98 13.09
C THR A 362 -1.70 13.96 12.56
N LEU A 363 -1.47 14.66 11.44
CA LEU A 363 -0.15 14.87 10.86
C LEU A 363 -0.03 16.31 10.37
N TRP A 364 1.06 16.96 10.76
CA TRP A 364 1.36 18.35 10.45
C TRP A 364 2.76 18.47 9.82
N ILE A 365 2.90 19.37 8.85
CA ILE A 365 4.16 19.68 8.18
C ILE A 365 4.61 21.06 8.65
N CYS A 366 5.79 21.17 9.25
CA CYS A 366 6.29 22.44 9.75
C CYS A 366 6.86 23.30 8.61
N ASN A 367 6.84 24.62 8.76
CA ASN A 367 7.39 25.58 7.79
C ASN A 367 8.90 25.44 7.53
N THR A 368 9.60 24.71 8.39
CA THR A 368 10.98 24.25 8.22
C THR A 368 11.14 23.16 7.15
N CYS A 369 10.03 22.64 6.59
CA CYS A 369 9.99 21.61 5.56
C CYS A 369 9.28 22.07 4.26
N PRO A 370 9.75 23.13 3.59
CA PRO A 370 9.12 23.65 2.38
C PRO A 370 9.12 22.67 1.20
N ASP A 371 10.12 21.80 1.06
CA ASP A 371 10.20 20.87 -0.06
C ASP A 371 9.29 19.66 0.14
N VAL A 372 9.18 19.12 1.36
CA VAL A 372 8.15 18.12 1.72
C VAL A 372 6.75 18.65 1.43
N ASN A 373 6.45 19.89 1.84
CA ASN A 373 5.16 20.55 1.54
C ASN A 373 4.89 20.60 0.02
N LYS A 374 5.86 21.09 -0.78
CA LYS A 374 5.72 21.12 -2.24
C LYS A 374 5.52 19.72 -2.83
N SER A 375 6.23 18.74 -2.32
CA SER A 375 6.20 17.35 -2.77
C SER A 375 4.80 16.76 -2.57
N ILE A 376 4.24 16.87 -1.37
CA ILE A 376 2.87 16.39 -1.05
C ILE A 376 1.81 17.12 -1.88
N MET A 377 1.97 18.43 -2.11
CA MET A 377 1.05 19.19 -2.96
C MET A 377 1.08 18.78 -4.43
N ARG A 378 2.22 18.30 -4.91
CA ARG A 378 2.43 17.99 -6.33
C ARG A 378 2.47 16.50 -6.63
N TRP A 379 2.44 15.65 -5.60
CA TRP A 379 2.46 14.22 -5.80
C TRP A 379 1.21 13.78 -6.55
N SER A 380 1.43 13.30 -7.77
CA SER A 380 0.37 12.86 -8.67
C SER A 380 0.81 11.65 -9.48
N PHE A 381 -0.16 10.82 -9.87
CA PHE A 381 0.03 9.86 -10.94
C PHE A 381 -0.05 10.57 -12.29
N GLY A 382 0.99 10.41 -13.12
CA GLY A 382 1.01 10.89 -14.51
C GLY A 382 0.19 10.01 -15.45
N GLU A 383 0.08 10.44 -16.71
CA GLU A 383 -0.49 9.63 -17.79
C GLU A 383 0.28 8.31 -17.95
N TRP A 384 -0.45 7.23 -18.25
CA TRP A 384 0.17 5.96 -18.59
C TRP A 384 1.09 6.17 -19.79
N SER A 385 2.35 5.72 -19.70
CA SER A 385 3.21 5.69 -20.87
C SER A 385 2.51 4.87 -21.95
N THR A 386 2.22 5.48 -23.10
CA THR A 386 1.64 4.81 -24.25
C THR A 386 2.42 3.54 -24.52
N ALA A 387 1.73 2.40 -24.59
CA ALA A 387 2.30 1.07 -24.80
C ALA A 387 2.83 0.89 -26.24
N GLY A 388 3.69 1.79 -26.70
CA GLY A 388 4.48 1.63 -27.91
C GLY A 388 5.81 1.00 -27.55
N THR A 389 6.06 -0.21 -28.06
CA THR A 389 7.32 -0.97 -28.04
C THR A 389 7.87 -1.34 -26.66
N LYS A 390 7.54 -2.54 -26.16
CA LYS A 390 8.33 -3.18 -25.09
C LYS A 390 8.68 -4.64 -25.42
N GLN A 391 9.93 -5.01 -25.10
CA GLN A 391 10.46 -6.36 -25.15
C GLN A 391 10.08 -7.13 -23.86
N VAL A 392 10.20 -8.46 -23.93
CA VAL A 392 9.56 -9.49 -23.09
C VAL A 392 9.90 -9.47 -21.59
N ASN A 393 10.81 -8.60 -21.11
CA ASN A 393 11.33 -8.66 -19.72
C ASN A 393 11.21 -7.36 -18.90
N GLU A 394 10.34 -6.41 -19.27
CA GLU A 394 10.16 -5.21 -18.45
C GLU A 394 9.03 -5.34 -17.41
N PRO A 395 9.22 -4.81 -16.17
CA PRO A 395 8.20 -4.82 -15.13
C PRO A 395 6.93 -4.08 -15.55
N LYS A 396 5.79 -4.50 -14.97
CA LYS A 396 4.44 -3.95 -15.21
C LYS A 396 4.48 -2.42 -15.26
N SER A 397 3.83 -1.82 -16.26
CA SER A 397 3.68 -0.37 -16.34
C SER A 397 2.96 0.14 -15.10
N GLN A 398 3.71 0.76 -14.20
CA GLN A 398 3.13 1.58 -13.14
C GLN A 398 2.94 3.00 -13.71
N PRO A 399 1.84 3.70 -13.37
CA PRO A 399 1.68 5.10 -13.74
C PRO A 399 2.89 5.90 -13.26
N GLN A 400 3.46 6.73 -14.13
CA GLN A 400 4.66 7.48 -13.81
C GLN A 400 4.35 8.44 -12.65
N GLN A 401 4.99 8.23 -11.50
CA GLN A 401 4.80 9.10 -10.35
C GLN A 401 5.67 10.35 -10.49
N ARG A 402 5.14 11.51 -10.08
CA ARG A 402 5.89 12.78 -10.00
C ARG A 402 5.86 13.27 -8.57
N PHE A 403 6.97 13.83 -8.06
CA PHE A 403 7.07 14.38 -6.70
C PHE A 403 6.75 13.36 -5.59
N SER A 404 7.20 12.11 -5.74
CA SER A 404 6.85 11.01 -4.83
C SER A 404 7.85 10.77 -3.70
N HIS A 405 9.05 11.36 -3.75
CA HIS A 405 10.16 11.01 -2.85
C HIS A 405 9.89 11.26 -1.36
N ASP A 406 9.48 12.49 -1.02
CA ASP A 406 9.16 12.84 0.37
C ASP A 406 7.90 12.12 0.87
N PRO A 407 6.80 12.09 0.08
CA PRO A 407 5.62 11.37 0.50
C PRO A 407 5.84 9.86 0.67
N ILE A 408 6.62 9.20 -0.18
CA ILE A 408 6.97 7.78 -0.02
C ILE A 408 7.73 7.56 1.29
N THR A 409 8.72 8.41 1.57
CA THR A 409 9.47 8.35 2.85
C THR A 409 8.51 8.43 4.04
N LEU A 410 7.56 9.36 4.00
CA LEU A 410 6.54 9.54 5.03
C LEU A 410 5.59 8.34 5.13
N GLU A 411 5.13 7.77 4.01
CA GLU A 411 4.29 6.56 3.96
C GLU A 411 5.03 5.36 4.57
N CYS A 412 6.30 5.18 4.24
CA CYS A 412 7.12 4.09 4.78
C CYS A 412 7.34 4.23 6.30
N LEU A 413 7.59 5.44 6.80
CA LEU A 413 7.63 5.70 8.25
C LEU A 413 6.28 5.40 8.92
N ALA A 414 5.18 5.80 8.29
CA ALA A 414 3.83 5.61 8.82
C ALA A 414 3.43 4.12 8.93
N LYS A 415 4.03 3.27 8.11
CA LYS A 415 3.78 1.83 8.10
C LYS A 415 4.37 1.12 9.33
N ASP A 416 5.43 1.66 9.92
CA ASP A 416 6.17 1.00 10.99
C ASP A 416 5.36 0.93 12.29
N HIS A 417 5.17 -0.29 12.80
CA HIS A 417 4.37 -0.55 13.99
C HIS A 417 4.94 0.08 15.27
N ARG A 418 6.24 0.41 15.32
CA ARG A 418 6.88 1.06 16.47
C ARG A 418 6.43 2.51 16.63
N LEU A 419 6.05 3.16 15.53
CA LEU A 419 5.54 4.54 15.53
C LEU A 419 4.10 4.62 16.02
N LYS A 420 3.33 3.53 15.93
CA LYS A 420 1.92 3.50 16.36
C LYS A 420 1.78 3.91 17.83
N TYR A 421 0.73 4.69 18.08
CA TYR A 421 0.36 5.10 19.41
C TYR A 421 -0.28 3.94 20.18
N TYR A 422 0.19 3.72 21.40
CA TYR A 422 -0.46 2.85 22.36
C TYR A 422 -0.76 3.70 23.59
N LYS A 423 -2.04 3.77 23.96
CA LYS A 423 -2.44 4.41 25.22
C LYS A 423 -1.85 3.54 26.33
N GLU A 424 -0.86 4.05 27.06
CA GLU A 424 -0.36 3.32 28.22
C GLU A 424 -1.54 3.11 29.19
N PRO A 425 -1.75 1.88 29.69
CA PRO A 425 -2.75 1.66 30.73
C PRO A 425 -2.39 2.57 31.90
N GLU A 426 -3.36 3.34 32.39
CA GLU A 426 -3.19 4.08 33.64
C GLU A 426 -2.95 3.05 34.76
N PHE A 427 -1.68 2.73 35.01
CA PHE A 427 -1.31 2.13 36.27
C PHE A 427 -1.66 3.17 37.32
N ARG A 428 -2.77 2.94 38.04
CA ARG A 428 -3.02 3.59 39.31
C ARG A 428 -1.71 3.53 40.07
N LYS A 429 -1.04 4.67 40.25
CA LYS A 429 0.08 4.77 41.18
C LYS A 429 -0.48 4.33 42.53
N ILE A 430 -0.23 3.07 42.90
CA ILE A 430 -0.39 2.65 44.28
C ILE A 430 0.71 3.41 45.00
N VAL A 431 0.34 4.55 45.56
CA VAL A 431 1.19 5.30 46.48
C VAL A 431 1.29 4.40 47.71
N TYR A 432 2.36 3.63 47.81
CA TYR A 432 2.69 2.98 49.07
C TYR A 432 2.99 4.09 50.07
N SER A 433 2.09 4.27 51.04
CA SER A 433 2.42 5.01 52.25
C SER A 433 3.64 4.36 52.88
N ARG A 434 4.53 5.17 53.49
CA ARG A 434 5.75 4.70 54.21
C ARG A 434 5.46 3.71 55.36
N THR A 435 4.20 3.33 55.57
CA THR A 435 3.74 2.39 56.60
C THR A 435 3.14 1.10 56.04
N GLY A 436 3.22 0.85 54.72
CA GLY A 436 2.95 -0.49 54.17
C GLY A 436 1.52 -1.00 54.31
N ARG A 437 0.51 -0.13 54.30
CA ARG A 437 -0.90 -0.54 54.16
C ARG A 437 -1.59 0.20 53.00
N PRO A 438 -2.43 -0.50 52.21
CA PRO A 438 -3.16 0.13 51.11
C PRO A 438 -4.26 1.05 51.64
N MET A 439 -4.44 2.21 50.99
CA MET A 439 -5.70 2.96 51.01
C MET A 439 -6.63 2.41 49.93
#